data_AF-A0A662PUJ1-F1
#
_entry.id   AF-A0A662PUJ1-F1
#
_cell.length_a   1.000
_cell.length_b   1.000
_cell.length_c   1.000
_cell.angle_alpha   90.00
_cell.angle_beta   90.00
_cell.angle_gamma   90.00
#
_symmetry.space_group_name_H-M   'P 1'
#
loop_
_entity.id
_entity.type
_entity.pdbx_description
1 polymer ?
#
loop_
_entity_poly.entity_id
_entity_poly.type
_entity_poly.pdbx_seq_one_letter_code
_entity_poly.pdbx_strand_id
1 'polypeptide(L)'
;MKFIRLTLSAEEYNIQNTFKPSFISSLYENPREGVWVKVAGHLDGRLKLEQAGRQVRVVSTANLEKDELERLILLETGLWHPPFEDGLKTLPRRFRMICDRLSSIYPGVRIPIAPHDFEYIFISILLSKRVNYDIVRRWCRKIWRMFSNGFEEILSREPELKKISRSYQLSMLIESIKDLLRLREEPSRIHPKILELFGRPGKDLS
;
A
#
# COMPACT_ATOMS: atom_id res chain seq x y z
N MET A 1 -5.16 -23.47 14.55
CA MET A 1 -5.19 -22.35 13.58
C MET A 1 -5.96 -22.80 12.34
N LYS A 2 -7.03 -22.10 11.98
CA LYS A 2 -7.76 -22.33 10.73
C LYS A 2 -6.96 -21.68 9.60
N PHE A 3 -6.67 -22.44 8.56
CA PHE A 3 -6.03 -21.91 7.36
C PHE A 3 -7.13 -21.59 6.34
N ILE A 4 -7.15 -20.36 5.86
CA ILE A 4 -7.99 -19.95 4.74
C ILE A 4 -7.11 -20.01 3.48
N ARG A 5 -7.61 -20.69 2.46
CA ARG A 5 -6.98 -20.76 1.14
C ARG A 5 -7.94 -20.22 0.11
N LEU A 6 -7.47 -19.28 -0.70
CA LEU A 6 -8.22 -18.70 -1.82
C LEU A 6 -7.38 -18.76 -3.07
N THR A 7 -8.07 -18.80 -4.21
CA THR A 7 -7.45 -18.64 -5.52
C THR A 7 -8.26 -17.59 -6.25
N LEU A 8 -7.60 -16.50 -6.63
CA LEU A 8 -8.20 -15.43 -7.43
C LEU A 8 -7.82 -15.61 -8.89
N SER A 9 -8.77 -15.39 -9.79
CA SER A 9 -8.46 -15.24 -11.21
C SER A 9 -7.68 -13.94 -11.43
N ALA A 10 -6.60 -14.01 -12.19
CA ALA A 10 -5.69 -12.90 -12.42
C ALA A 10 -5.20 -12.94 -13.88
N GLU A 11 -6.14 -12.75 -14.80
CA GLU A 11 -5.82 -12.63 -16.23
C GLU A 11 -5.02 -11.36 -16.50
N GLU A 12 -4.02 -11.49 -17.36
CA GLU A 12 -3.13 -10.39 -17.74
C GLU A 12 -2.56 -9.63 -16.54
N TYR A 13 -2.15 -10.36 -15.50
CA TYR A 13 -1.66 -9.81 -14.23
C TYR A 13 -0.22 -10.21 -13.97
N ASN A 14 0.55 -9.33 -13.34
CA ASN A 14 1.86 -9.64 -12.81
C ASN A 14 2.03 -8.99 -11.42
N ILE A 15 2.05 -9.83 -10.38
CA ILE A 15 2.18 -9.38 -8.98
C ILE A 15 3.53 -8.71 -8.73
N GLN A 16 4.60 -9.15 -9.41
CA GLN A 16 5.92 -8.57 -9.24
C GLN A 16 5.98 -7.14 -9.79
N ASN A 17 5.48 -6.94 -11.01
CA ASN A 17 5.39 -5.63 -11.64
C ASN A 17 4.43 -4.70 -10.90
N THR A 18 3.39 -5.25 -10.27
CA THR A 18 2.41 -4.50 -9.48
C THR A 18 2.97 -4.06 -8.13
N PHE A 19 3.57 -4.99 -7.37
CA PHE A 19 3.98 -4.70 -6.00
C PHE A 19 5.30 -3.93 -5.95
N LYS A 20 6.32 -4.34 -6.72
CA LYS A 20 7.68 -3.79 -6.62
C LYS A 20 7.76 -2.24 -6.68
N PRO A 21 7.03 -1.54 -7.57
CA PRO A 21 7.03 -0.08 -7.60
C PRO A 21 5.99 0.56 -6.66
N SER A 22 5.12 -0.22 -6.00
CA SER A 22 4.04 0.29 -5.18
C SER A 22 4.48 0.62 -3.75
N PHE A 23 3.76 1.58 -3.14
CA PHE A 23 3.90 1.89 -1.71
C PHE A 23 3.54 0.71 -0.80
N ILE A 24 2.67 -0.19 -1.25
CA ILE A 24 2.26 -1.39 -0.53
C ILE A 24 3.41 -2.36 -0.32
N SER A 25 4.42 -2.39 -1.20
CA SER A 25 5.58 -3.26 -0.99
C SER A 25 6.44 -2.90 0.23
N SER A 26 6.17 -1.77 0.90
CA SER A 26 6.71 -1.47 2.24
C SER A 26 6.09 -2.32 3.36
N LEU A 27 4.92 -2.91 3.12
CA LEU A 27 4.20 -3.80 4.04
C LEU A 27 4.50 -5.28 3.80
N TYR A 28 5.27 -5.59 2.75
CA TYR A 28 5.53 -6.96 2.33
C TYR A 28 7.03 -7.25 2.16
N GLU A 29 7.37 -8.51 2.44
CA GLU A 29 8.61 -9.14 1.99
C GLU A 29 8.37 -9.94 0.71
N ASN A 30 9.39 -9.97 -0.16
CA ASN A 30 9.36 -10.65 -1.45
C ASN A 30 10.50 -11.69 -1.44
N PRO A 31 10.31 -12.85 -0.76
CA PRO A 31 11.36 -13.84 -0.58
C PRO A 31 11.84 -14.44 -1.90
N ARG A 32 10.97 -14.46 -2.92
CA ARG A 32 11.29 -14.83 -4.30
C ARG A 32 10.28 -14.16 -5.24
N GLU A 33 10.64 -14.09 -6.51
CA GLU A 33 9.75 -13.56 -7.55
C GLU A 33 8.37 -14.23 -7.53
N GLY A 34 7.32 -13.42 -7.65
CA GLY A 34 5.94 -13.89 -7.62
C GLY A 34 5.39 -14.25 -6.23
N VAL A 35 6.19 -14.22 -5.16
CA VAL A 35 5.75 -14.50 -3.78
C VAL A 35 5.91 -13.29 -2.88
N TRP A 36 4.84 -12.92 -2.19
CA TRP A 36 4.80 -11.79 -1.27
C TRP A 36 4.20 -12.20 0.07
N VAL A 37 4.87 -11.85 1.17
CA VAL A 37 4.44 -12.16 2.54
C VAL A 37 4.24 -10.85 3.29
N LYS A 38 3.07 -10.65 3.89
CA LYS A 38 2.77 -9.42 4.62
C LYS A 38 3.49 -9.42 5.97
N VAL A 39 4.17 -8.31 6.28
CA VAL A 39 5.06 -8.12 7.44
C VAL A 39 4.77 -6.84 8.24
N ALA A 40 3.71 -6.12 7.89
CA ALA A 40 3.21 -4.97 8.64
C ALA A 40 1.73 -4.70 8.29
N GLY A 41 1.03 -4.03 9.21
CA GLY A 41 -0.35 -3.62 9.02
C GLY A 41 -1.37 -4.73 9.26
N HIS A 42 -2.58 -4.55 8.72
CA HIS A 42 -3.66 -5.51 8.78
C HIS A 42 -3.22 -6.83 8.11
N LEU A 43 -3.43 -7.96 8.80
CA LEU A 43 -2.93 -9.29 8.39
C LEU A 43 -1.39 -9.49 8.44
N ASP A 44 -0.65 -8.64 9.16
CA ASP A 44 0.77 -8.85 9.43
C ASP A 44 1.06 -10.28 9.92
N GLY A 45 2.07 -10.91 9.34
CA GLY A 45 2.52 -12.28 9.63
C GLY A 45 1.53 -13.37 9.24
N ARG A 46 0.36 -13.00 8.73
CA ARG A 46 -0.80 -13.89 8.53
C ARG A 46 -1.28 -13.95 7.09
N LEU A 47 -0.59 -13.29 6.15
CA LEU A 47 -0.96 -13.29 4.74
C LEU A 47 0.25 -13.61 3.84
N LYS A 48 0.07 -14.59 2.96
CA LYS A 48 0.97 -14.91 1.85
C LYS A 48 0.19 -14.89 0.53
N LEU A 49 0.77 -14.22 -0.46
CA LEU A 49 0.32 -14.16 -1.85
C LEU A 49 1.36 -14.84 -2.74
N GLU A 50 0.91 -15.66 -3.68
CA GLU A 50 1.77 -16.34 -4.64
C GLU A 50 1.10 -16.41 -6.00
N GLN A 51 1.71 -15.80 -7.01
CA GLN A 51 1.22 -15.92 -8.38
C GLN A 51 1.67 -17.24 -9.01
N ALA A 52 0.72 -17.96 -9.59
CA ALA A 52 0.93 -19.19 -10.35
C ALA A 52 0.19 -19.08 -11.69
N GLY A 53 0.90 -18.66 -12.74
CA GLY A 53 0.29 -18.39 -14.04
C GLY A 53 -0.75 -17.26 -13.95
N ARG A 54 -1.99 -17.54 -14.39
CA ARG A 54 -3.12 -16.60 -14.39
C ARG A 54 -3.92 -16.59 -13.08
N GLN A 55 -3.32 -17.05 -11.99
CA GLN A 55 -3.98 -17.15 -10.69
C GLN A 55 -3.10 -16.57 -9.60
N VAL A 56 -3.73 -15.95 -8.61
CA VAL A 56 -3.09 -15.58 -7.35
C VAL A 56 -3.59 -16.52 -6.26
N ARG A 57 -2.68 -17.31 -5.69
CA ARG A 57 -2.93 -18.18 -4.54
C ARG A 57 -2.73 -17.37 -3.27
N VAL A 58 -3.72 -17.44 -2.40
CA VAL A 58 -3.75 -16.74 -1.11
C VAL A 58 -3.73 -17.79 0.00
N VAL A 59 -2.84 -17.60 0.96
CA VAL A 59 -2.84 -18.36 2.20
C VAL A 59 -2.91 -17.37 3.35
N SER A 60 -3.92 -17.52 4.21
CA SER A 60 -4.04 -16.72 5.41
C SER A 60 -4.35 -17.57 6.65
N THR A 61 -3.84 -17.11 7.79
CA THR A 61 -4.12 -17.65 9.12
C THR A 61 -4.95 -16.68 9.96
N ALA A 62 -5.45 -15.60 9.36
CA ALA A 62 -6.30 -14.64 10.04
C ALA A 62 -7.67 -15.22 10.37
N ASN A 63 -8.26 -14.73 11.45
CA ASN A 63 -9.61 -15.08 11.87
C ASN A 63 -10.62 -14.14 11.18
N LEU A 64 -10.76 -14.29 9.87
CA LEU A 64 -11.71 -13.53 9.06
C LEU A 64 -12.63 -14.49 8.30
N GLU A 65 -13.79 -13.99 7.88
CA GLU A 65 -14.61 -14.71 6.92
C GLU A 65 -13.97 -14.71 5.53
N LYS A 66 -14.29 -15.75 4.75
CA LYS A 66 -13.68 -15.96 3.43
C LYS A 66 -13.89 -14.76 2.50
N ASP A 67 -15.10 -14.22 2.47
CA ASP A 67 -15.50 -13.12 1.60
C ASP A 67 -14.85 -11.79 2.00
N GLU A 68 -14.65 -11.58 3.31
CA GLU A 68 -13.94 -10.42 3.84
C GLU A 68 -12.46 -10.47 3.43
N LEU A 69 -11.81 -11.61 3.60
CA LEU A 69 -10.43 -11.82 3.15
C LEU A 69 -10.32 -11.58 1.64
N GLU A 70 -11.23 -12.14 0.84
CA GLU A 70 -11.23 -11.95 -0.60
C GLU A 70 -11.30 -10.47 -1.00
N ARG A 71 -12.19 -9.68 -0.38
CA ARG A 71 -12.27 -8.24 -0.62
C ARG A 71 -10.95 -7.52 -0.31
N LEU A 72 -10.34 -7.82 0.84
CA LEU A 72 -9.04 -7.26 1.22
C LEU A 72 -7.96 -7.59 0.18
N ILE A 73 -7.91 -8.85 -0.28
CA ILE A 73 -6.91 -9.26 -1.26
C ILE A 73 -7.15 -8.61 -2.62
N LEU A 74 -8.41 -8.46 -3.06
CA LEU A 74 -8.72 -7.77 -4.31
C LEU A 74 -8.18 -6.34 -4.29
N LEU A 75 -8.35 -5.61 -3.18
CA LEU A 75 -7.81 -4.27 -2.98
C LEU A 75 -6.28 -4.26 -3.04
N GLU A 76 -5.63 -5.09 -2.22
CA GLU A 76 -4.17 -5.09 -2.09
C GLU A 76 -3.45 -5.65 -3.31
N THR A 77 -4.09 -6.52 -4.11
CA THR A 77 -3.53 -7.04 -5.36
C THR A 77 -3.75 -6.11 -6.55
N GLY A 78 -4.70 -5.17 -6.44
CA GLY A 78 -5.13 -4.33 -7.55
C GLY A 78 -6.10 -5.02 -8.51
N LEU A 79 -6.55 -6.24 -8.20
CA LEU A 79 -7.49 -7.02 -9.02
C LEU A 79 -8.93 -6.49 -8.95
N TRP A 80 -9.19 -5.49 -8.11
CA TRP A 80 -10.45 -4.74 -8.09
C TRP A 80 -10.69 -3.90 -9.36
N HIS A 81 -9.64 -3.65 -10.15
CA HIS A 81 -9.69 -2.89 -11.40
C HIS A 81 -9.35 -3.80 -12.59
N PRO A 82 -10.01 -3.63 -13.76
CA PRO A 82 -9.65 -4.37 -14.97
C PRO A 82 -8.22 -4.06 -15.44
N PRO A 83 -7.67 -4.87 -16.37
CA PRO A 83 -6.40 -4.58 -17.01
C PRO A 83 -6.29 -3.15 -17.57
N PHE A 84 -5.14 -2.51 -17.35
CA PHE A 84 -4.88 -1.20 -17.95
C PHE A 84 -4.77 -1.30 -19.47
N GLU A 85 -4.30 -2.45 -19.93
CA GLU A 85 -4.18 -2.86 -21.32
C GLU A 85 -5.51 -2.72 -22.08
N ASP A 86 -6.64 -3.04 -21.44
CA ASP A 86 -7.99 -2.91 -22.03
C ASP A 86 -8.35 -1.47 -22.39
N GLY A 87 -7.82 -0.51 -21.64
CA GLY A 87 -8.05 0.91 -21.81
C GLY A 87 -7.17 1.58 -22.88
N LEU A 88 -6.10 0.92 -23.34
CA LEU A 88 -5.11 1.57 -24.24
C LEU A 88 -5.73 2.03 -25.56
N LYS A 89 -6.72 1.30 -26.06
CA LYS A 89 -7.42 1.62 -27.31
C LYS A 89 -8.24 2.91 -27.25
N THR A 90 -8.61 3.38 -26.05
CA THR A 90 -9.41 4.61 -25.87
C THR A 90 -8.53 5.86 -25.77
N LEU A 91 -7.21 5.69 -25.63
CA LEU A 91 -6.27 6.79 -25.50
C LEU A 91 -6.04 7.52 -26.83
N PRO A 92 -5.84 8.86 -26.80
CA PRO A 92 -5.38 9.60 -27.97
C PRO A 92 -4.08 9.00 -28.53
N ARG A 93 -3.95 8.96 -29.86
CA ARG A 93 -2.84 8.28 -30.59
C ARG A 93 -1.45 8.57 -30.02
N ARG A 94 -1.17 9.82 -29.65
CA ARG A 94 0.11 10.25 -29.08
C ARG A 94 0.46 9.55 -27.77
N PHE A 95 -0.54 9.34 -26.91
CA PHE A 95 -0.39 8.69 -25.61
C PHE A 95 -0.41 7.18 -25.75
N ARG A 96 -1.30 6.66 -26.61
CA ARG A 96 -1.41 5.23 -26.89
C ARG A 96 -0.06 4.62 -27.28
N MET A 97 0.70 5.24 -28.17
CA MET A 97 2.02 4.73 -28.57
C MET A 97 3.00 4.60 -27.40
N ILE A 98 2.97 5.54 -26.44
CA ILE A 98 3.83 5.50 -25.25
C ILE A 98 3.33 4.42 -24.29
N CYS A 99 2.03 4.38 -24.04
CA CYS A 99 1.42 3.41 -23.13
C CYS A 99 1.54 1.97 -23.63
N ASP A 100 1.37 1.71 -24.94
CA ASP A 100 1.57 0.40 -25.57
C ASP A 100 3.01 -0.11 -25.39
N ARG A 101 4.00 0.79 -25.45
CA ARG A 101 5.41 0.44 -25.17
C ARG A 101 5.62 0.13 -23.70
N LEU A 102 5.03 0.94 -22.81
CA LEU A 102 5.13 0.72 -21.36
C LEU A 102 4.47 -0.60 -20.95
N SER A 103 3.28 -0.91 -21.46
CA SER A 103 2.57 -2.17 -21.17
C SER A 103 3.32 -3.38 -21.73
N SER A 104 4.01 -3.24 -22.86
CA SER A 104 4.87 -4.31 -23.40
C SER A 104 6.09 -4.60 -22.49
N ILE A 105 6.65 -3.58 -21.83
CA ILE A 105 7.80 -3.72 -20.93
C ILE A 105 7.36 -4.19 -19.53
N TYR A 106 6.22 -3.67 -19.05
CA TYR A 106 5.67 -3.95 -17.73
C TYR A 106 4.24 -4.51 -17.86
N PRO A 107 4.08 -5.72 -18.41
CA PRO A 107 2.75 -6.29 -18.61
C PRO A 107 2.09 -6.60 -17.27
N GLY A 108 0.77 -6.43 -17.23
CA GLY A 108 -0.10 -6.84 -16.14
C GLY A 108 0.07 -6.08 -14.84
N VAL A 109 0.58 -4.85 -14.92
CA VAL A 109 0.59 -3.93 -13.78
C VAL A 109 -0.85 -3.61 -13.38
N ARG A 110 -1.09 -3.52 -12.06
CA ARG A 110 -2.34 -3.01 -11.47
C ARG A 110 -2.04 -1.89 -10.48
N ILE A 111 -3.09 -1.26 -9.95
CA ILE A 111 -2.98 -0.28 -8.85
C ILE A 111 -3.42 -0.97 -7.55
N PRO A 112 -2.46 -1.43 -6.73
CA PRO A 112 -2.79 -1.99 -5.44
C PRO A 112 -3.13 -0.86 -4.46
N ILE A 113 -4.15 -1.05 -3.64
CA ILE A 113 -4.53 -0.12 -2.56
C ILE A 113 -4.72 -0.87 -1.24
N ALA A 114 -4.36 -0.24 -0.12
CA ALA A 114 -4.50 -0.82 1.22
C ALA A 114 -5.17 0.19 2.17
N PRO A 115 -6.50 0.41 2.05
CA PRO A 115 -7.21 1.39 2.87
C PRO A 115 -7.10 1.14 4.38
N HIS A 116 -7.13 -0.13 4.80
CA HIS A 116 -6.98 -0.56 6.21
C HIS A 116 -5.58 -0.29 6.78
N ASP A 117 -4.59 -0.04 5.91
CA ASP A 117 -3.21 0.26 6.28
C ASP A 117 -2.85 1.72 6.01
N PHE A 118 -3.85 2.61 6.05
CA PHE A 118 -3.68 4.02 5.69
C PHE A 118 -2.46 4.67 6.36
N GLU A 119 -2.27 4.46 7.67
CA GLU A 119 -1.15 5.08 8.39
C GLU A 119 0.20 4.58 7.88
N TYR A 120 0.31 3.28 7.63
CA TYR A 120 1.54 2.67 7.10
C TYR A 120 1.85 3.16 5.68
N ILE A 121 0.83 3.20 4.83
CA ILE A 121 0.96 3.72 3.46
C ILE A 121 1.32 5.20 3.48
N PHE A 122 0.68 6.00 4.32
CA PHE A 122 0.96 7.43 4.48
C PHE A 122 2.43 7.67 4.90
N ILE A 123 2.93 6.93 5.89
CA ILE A 123 4.34 6.97 6.29
C ILE A 123 5.25 6.63 5.09
N SER A 124 4.95 5.56 4.36
CA SER A 124 5.77 5.13 3.22
C SER A 124 5.83 6.17 2.10
N ILE A 125 4.72 6.88 1.84
CA ILE A 125 4.63 7.97 0.86
C ILE A 125 5.43 9.20 1.33
N LEU A 126 5.32 9.57 2.60
CA LEU A 126 6.05 10.72 3.12
C LEU A 126 7.56 10.50 3.08
N LEU A 127 8.01 9.31 3.43
CA LEU A 127 9.43 8.95 3.43
C LEU A 127 10.02 8.80 2.03
N SER A 128 9.19 8.59 0.99
CA SER A 128 9.66 8.46 -0.39
C SER A 128 9.95 9.78 -1.07
N LYS A 129 9.65 10.93 -0.44
CA LYS A 129 9.89 12.25 -1.01
C LYS A 129 11.38 12.43 -1.28
N ARG A 130 11.81 12.40 -2.55
CA ARG A 130 13.23 12.59 -2.97
C ARG A 130 14.19 11.52 -2.42
N VAL A 131 13.71 10.31 -2.19
CA VAL A 131 14.52 9.19 -1.68
C VAL A 131 14.28 7.95 -2.56
N ASN A 132 15.35 7.18 -2.79
CA ASN A 132 15.23 5.88 -3.47
C ASN A 132 14.33 4.93 -2.65
N TYR A 133 13.37 4.29 -3.30
CA TYR A 133 12.34 3.53 -2.61
C TYR A 133 12.86 2.29 -1.87
N ASP A 134 13.99 1.70 -2.27
CA ASP A 134 14.62 0.60 -1.50
C ASP A 134 15.15 1.08 -0.14
N ILE A 135 15.60 2.33 -0.05
CA ILE A 135 15.95 2.96 1.24
C ILE A 135 14.70 3.15 2.09
N VAL A 136 13.61 3.61 1.48
CA VAL A 136 12.31 3.80 2.14
C VAL A 136 11.80 2.50 2.74
N ARG A 137 11.85 1.38 1.98
CA ARG A 137 11.45 0.06 2.48
C ARG A 137 12.29 -0.37 3.68
N ARG A 138 13.60 -0.08 3.70
CA ARG A 138 14.47 -0.36 4.86
C ARG A 138 14.10 0.48 6.08
N TRP A 139 13.76 1.76 5.90
CA TRP A 139 13.25 2.59 6.99
C TRP A 139 11.91 2.09 7.50
N CYS A 140 10.95 1.83 6.61
CA CYS A 140 9.63 1.29 6.95
C CYS A 140 9.76 0.00 7.77
N ARG A 141 10.58 -0.97 7.33
CA ARG A 141 10.82 -2.21 8.11
C ARG A 141 11.34 -1.97 9.52
N LYS A 142 12.21 -0.97 9.71
CA LYS A 142 12.69 -0.60 11.05
C LYS A 142 11.58 0.06 11.87
N ILE A 143 10.78 0.93 11.26
CA ILE A 143 9.63 1.58 11.89
C ILE A 143 8.64 0.51 12.35
N TRP A 144 8.21 -0.41 11.49
CA TRP A 144 7.23 -1.45 11.81
C TRP A 144 7.67 -2.38 12.95
N ARG A 145 8.98 -2.61 13.09
CA ARG A 145 9.54 -3.40 14.20
C ARG A 145 9.60 -2.63 15.51
N MET A 146 9.71 -1.31 15.45
CA MET A 146 9.86 -0.44 16.63
C MET A 146 8.54 0.16 17.12
N PHE A 147 7.60 0.36 16.19
CA PHE A 147 6.31 1.00 16.37
C PHE A 147 5.25 0.17 15.65
N SER A 148 4.54 -0.67 16.40
CA SER A 148 3.50 -1.55 15.88
C SER A 148 2.14 -0.86 15.77
N ASN A 149 1.92 0.25 16.49
CA ASN A 149 0.61 0.90 16.61
C ASN A 149 0.56 2.27 15.91
N GLY A 150 1.15 2.34 14.70
CA GLY A 150 0.94 3.47 13.79
C GLY A 150 1.35 4.85 14.33
N PHE A 151 0.56 5.88 14.03
CA PHE A 151 0.85 7.28 14.35
C PHE A 151 0.96 7.54 15.86
N GLU A 152 0.04 6.99 16.66
CA GLU A 152 -0.02 7.24 18.10
C GLU A 152 1.28 6.84 18.78
N GLU A 153 1.76 5.62 18.50
CA GLU A 153 2.99 5.13 19.10
C GLU A 153 4.22 5.93 18.61
N ILE A 154 4.26 6.23 17.31
CA ILE A 154 5.33 7.05 16.71
C ILE A 154 5.43 8.41 17.40
N LEU A 155 4.30 9.09 17.66
CA LEU A 155 4.28 10.39 18.32
C LEU A 155 4.67 10.29 19.79
N SER A 156 4.17 9.28 20.52
CA SER A 156 4.50 9.08 21.93
C SER A 156 5.99 8.83 22.19
N ARG A 157 6.69 8.30 21.18
CA ARG A 157 8.09 7.88 21.25
C ARG A 157 8.94 8.55 20.15
N GLU A 158 8.57 9.77 19.75
CA GLU A 158 9.20 10.55 18.68
C GLU A 158 10.75 10.55 18.74
N PRO A 159 11.41 10.78 19.91
CA PRO A 159 12.88 10.80 19.98
C PRO A 159 13.53 9.49 19.52
N GLU A 160 12.83 8.36 19.62
CA GLU A 160 13.34 7.05 19.22
C GLU A 160 13.42 6.86 17.70
N LEU A 161 12.68 7.63 16.90
CA LEU A 161 12.82 7.59 15.43
C LEU A 161 14.25 7.95 14.99
N LYS A 162 14.97 8.78 15.76
CA LYS A 162 16.37 9.13 15.47
C LYS A 162 17.31 7.91 15.50
N LYS A 163 16.90 6.80 16.14
CA LYS A 163 17.62 5.52 16.12
C LYS A 163 17.55 4.83 14.74
N ILE A 164 16.54 5.15 13.93
CA ILE A 164 16.34 4.56 12.59
C ILE A 164 17.21 5.25 11.54
N SER A 165 17.19 6.58 11.53
CA SER A 165 17.96 7.44 10.63
C SER A 165 18.05 8.86 11.19
N ARG A 166 19.05 9.63 10.75
CA ARG A 166 19.18 11.07 11.03
C ARG A 166 18.63 11.94 9.89
N SER A 167 17.97 11.33 8.90
CA SER A 167 17.40 12.04 7.76
C SER A 167 16.32 13.03 8.21
N TYR A 168 16.35 14.24 7.65
CA TYR A 168 15.30 15.26 7.84
C TYR A 168 13.90 14.75 7.45
N GLN A 169 13.82 13.72 6.58
CA GLN A 169 12.58 13.05 6.20
C GLN A 169 11.82 12.48 7.41
N LEU A 170 12.53 11.99 8.43
CA LEU A 170 11.88 11.49 9.65
C LEU A 170 11.33 12.63 10.50
N SER A 171 12.03 13.77 10.57
CA SER A 171 11.48 14.96 11.25
C SER A 171 10.25 15.49 10.51
N MET A 172 10.29 15.56 9.18
CA MET A 172 9.13 15.96 8.37
C MET A 172 7.96 14.98 8.50
N LEU A 173 8.23 13.69 8.68
CA LEU A 173 7.20 12.68 8.92
C LEU A 173 6.40 13.05 10.17
N ILE A 174 7.08 13.34 11.28
CA ILE A 174 6.43 13.72 12.54
C ILE A 174 5.54 14.95 12.35
N GLU A 175 6.08 16.02 11.77
CA GLU A 175 5.30 17.25 11.57
C GLU A 175 4.10 17.00 10.65
N SER A 176 4.26 16.18 9.61
CA SER A 176 3.16 15.82 8.71
C SER A 176 2.08 14.98 9.41
N ILE A 177 2.45 14.07 10.32
CA ILE A 177 1.50 13.32 11.13
C ILE A 177 0.73 14.28 12.05
N LYS A 178 1.43 15.16 12.77
CA LYS A 178 0.80 16.17 13.65
C LYS A 178 -0.16 17.06 12.86
N ASP A 179 0.25 17.55 11.70
CA ASP A 179 -0.60 18.38 10.85
C ASP A 179 -1.83 17.63 10.33
N LEU A 180 -1.67 16.36 9.93
CA LEU A 180 -2.80 15.52 9.51
C LEU A 180 -3.81 15.32 10.65
N LEU A 181 -3.35 15.04 11.87
CA LEU A 181 -4.21 14.89 13.03
C LEU A 181 -4.95 16.19 13.35
N ARG A 182 -4.25 17.34 13.31
CA ARG A 182 -4.89 18.65 13.47
C ARG A 182 -5.96 18.92 12.41
N LEU A 183 -5.74 18.53 11.15
CA LEU A 183 -6.75 18.67 10.09
C LEU A 183 -7.99 17.80 10.31
N ARG A 184 -7.85 16.66 10.99
CA ARG A 184 -8.98 15.79 11.38
C ARG A 184 -9.78 16.39 12.54
N GLU A 185 -9.10 16.98 13.52
CA GLU A 185 -9.72 17.64 14.67
C GLU A 185 -10.38 18.97 14.30
N GLU A 186 -9.75 19.72 13.39
CA GLU A 186 -10.23 21.02 12.91
C GLU A 186 -10.47 21.02 11.39
N PRO A 187 -11.53 20.36 10.88
CA PRO A 187 -11.82 20.32 9.45
C PRO A 187 -12.03 21.71 8.81
N SER A 188 -12.32 22.75 9.60
CA SER A 188 -12.42 24.14 9.14
C SER A 188 -11.13 24.67 8.50
N ARG A 189 -9.99 24.03 8.76
CA ARG A 189 -8.69 24.35 8.14
C ARG A 189 -8.57 23.79 6.71
N ILE A 190 -9.48 22.90 6.30
CA ILE A 190 -9.55 22.35 4.95
C ILE A 190 -10.36 23.30 4.08
N HIS A 191 -9.87 23.56 2.87
CA HIS A 191 -10.58 24.43 1.92
C HIS A 191 -12.03 23.94 1.69
N PRO A 192 -13.05 24.80 1.77
CA PRO A 192 -14.46 24.39 1.71
C PRO A 192 -14.82 23.50 0.51
N LYS A 193 -14.29 23.83 -0.69
CA LYS A 193 -14.46 22.99 -1.90
C LYS A 193 -13.96 21.55 -1.75
N ILE A 194 -12.90 21.32 -0.97
CA ILE A 194 -12.41 19.96 -0.72
C ILE A 194 -13.39 19.21 0.18
N LEU A 195 -13.92 19.87 1.22
CA LEU A 195 -14.93 19.28 2.09
C LEU A 195 -16.25 18.99 1.35
N GLU A 196 -16.62 19.84 0.41
CA GLU A 196 -17.80 19.63 -0.45
C GLU A 196 -17.62 18.41 -1.35
N LEU A 197 -16.44 18.24 -1.96
CA LEU A 197 -16.17 17.15 -2.88
C LEU A 197 -15.94 15.79 -2.18
N PHE A 198 -15.27 15.80 -1.03
CA PHE A 198 -14.77 14.57 -0.39
C PHE A 198 -15.33 14.32 1.00
N GLY A 199 -16.17 15.22 1.52
CA GLY A 199 -16.69 15.15 2.88
C GLY A 199 -15.65 15.56 3.94
N ARG A 200 -16.05 15.41 5.21
CA ARG A 200 -15.14 15.61 6.34
C ARG A 200 -14.22 14.39 6.49
N PRO A 201 -12.96 14.58 6.93
CA PRO A 201 -12.10 13.46 7.29
C PRO A 201 -12.80 12.59 8.35
N GLY A 202 -12.98 11.30 8.06
CA GLY A 202 -13.51 10.33 9.02
C GLY A 202 -12.54 10.09 10.18
N LYS A 203 -13.06 9.69 11.34
CA LYS A 203 -12.24 9.25 12.49
C LYS A 203 -11.68 7.84 12.27
N ASP A 204 -12.42 6.97 11.57
CA ASP A 204 -12.07 5.56 11.41
C ASP A 204 -11.79 5.20 9.95
N LEU A 205 -10.62 4.62 9.71
CA LEU A 205 -10.30 3.78 8.55
C LEU A 205 -10.00 2.33 9.00
N SER A 206 -10.47 1.96 10.21
CA SER A 206 -10.30 0.62 10.80
C SER A 206 -10.98 -0.43 9.93
#